data_AF-A0A7C0XRZ0-F1
#
_entry.id   AF-A0A7C0XRZ0-F1
#
_cell.length_a   1.000
_cell.length_b   1.000
_cell.length_c   1.000
_cell.angle_alpha   90.00
_cell.angle_beta   90.00
_cell.angle_gamma   90.00
#
_symmetry.space_group_name_H-M   'P 1'
#
loop_
_entity.id
_entity.type
_entity.pdbx_description
1 polymer ?
#
loop_
_entity_poly.entity_id
_entity_poly.type
_entity_poly.pdbx_seq_one_letter_code
_entity_poly.pdbx_strand_id
1 'polypeptide(L)'
;YKPREIEQAPKKIYSIDTGFIVNVAHISMENLGRLMENLVAIELKRRGKEIYYWKDYQQREVDFVIKDGLKVKELIQVCYDIEDVSTKNRELKALIKAGKELKCKNLKVITWDYEGREEFKNKRIEFIPLWRWLLSL
;
A
#
# COMPACT_ATOMS: atom_id res chain seq x y z
N TYR A 1 -12.21 0.82 15.08
CA TYR A 1 -12.85 1.71 14.09
C TYR A 1 -14.34 1.47 14.12
N LYS A 2 -15.14 2.53 14.27
CA LYS A 2 -16.60 2.41 14.38
C LYS A 2 -17.20 2.15 12.98
N PRO A 3 -18.21 1.29 12.82
CA PRO A 3 -18.77 0.92 11.51
C PRO A 3 -19.20 2.11 10.63
N ARG A 4 -19.75 3.17 11.26
CA ARG A 4 -20.18 4.41 10.57
C ARG A 4 -19.06 5.18 9.87
N GLU A 5 -17.83 5.09 10.37
CA GLU A 5 -16.69 5.80 9.77
C GLU A 5 -16.21 5.14 8.46
N ILE A 6 -16.47 3.83 8.28
CA ILE A 6 -16.13 3.09 7.06
C ILE A 6 -17.07 3.48 5.91
N GLU A 7 -18.33 3.75 6.22
CA GLU A 7 -19.38 4.03 5.23
C GLU A 7 -19.28 5.45 4.64
N GLN A 8 -18.75 6.40 5.42
CA GLN A 8 -18.50 7.80 5.01
C GLN A 8 -17.11 8.02 4.40
N ALA A 9 -16.22 7.02 4.49
CA ALA A 9 -14.88 7.14 3.97
C ALA A 9 -14.91 7.08 2.42
N PRO A 10 -14.13 7.92 1.71
CA PRO A 10 -14.07 7.86 0.25
C PRO A 10 -13.65 6.46 -0.21
N LYS A 11 -14.46 5.83 -1.06
CA LYS A 11 -14.18 4.49 -1.57
C LYS A 11 -13.01 4.55 -2.55
N LYS A 12 -11.94 3.79 -2.30
CA LYS A 12 -10.93 3.51 -3.33
C LYS A 12 -11.55 2.57 -4.37
N ILE A 13 -11.58 3.01 -5.62
CA ILE A 13 -12.10 2.26 -6.77
C ILE A 13 -10.91 1.73 -7.56
N TYR A 14 -10.86 0.42 -7.78
CA TYR A 14 -9.82 -0.26 -8.53
C TYR A 14 -10.41 -0.86 -9.81
N SER A 15 -9.79 -0.58 -10.96
CA SER A 15 -10.24 -1.12 -12.25
C SER A 15 -9.67 -2.51 -12.46
N ILE A 16 -10.52 -3.49 -12.77
CA ILE A 16 -10.09 -4.86 -13.11
C ILE A 16 -9.29 -4.88 -14.41
N ASP A 17 -9.71 -4.06 -15.38
CA ASP A 17 -8.98 -3.86 -16.63
C ASP A 17 -8.06 -2.64 -16.49
N THR A 18 -6.76 -2.89 -16.39
CA THR A 18 -5.74 -1.84 -16.27
C THR A 18 -5.48 -1.11 -17.59
N GLY A 19 -5.89 -1.68 -18.73
CA GLY A 19 -5.77 -1.09 -20.07
C GLY A 19 -6.58 0.18 -20.24
N PHE A 20 -7.71 0.32 -19.53
CA PHE A 20 -8.49 1.57 -19.50
C PHE A 20 -7.74 2.73 -18.83
N ILE A 21 -6.94 2.46 -17.79
CA ILE A 21 -6.19 3.50 -17.07
C ILE A 21 -5.08 4.08 -17.96
N VAL A 22 -4.41 3.22 -18.73
CA VAL A 22 -3.31 3.60 -19.63
C VAL A 22 -3.81 4.41 -20.84
N ASN A 23 -4.99 4.10 -21.38
CA ASN A 23 -5.53 4.81 -22.55
C ASN A 23 -6.13 6.20 -22.24
N VAL A 24 -6.49 6.47 -20.98
CA VAL A 24 -7.13 7.73 -20.57
C VAL A 24 -6.11 8.72 -19.95
N ALA A 25 -4.94 8.26 -19.50
CA ALA A 25 -3.97 9.07 -18.78
C ALA A 25 -2.64 9.22 -19.55
N HIS A 26 -2.12 10.45 -19.67
CA HIS A 26 -0.75 10.68 -20.14
C HIS A 26 0.24 9.95 -19.21
N ILE A 27 1.21 9.21 -19.75
CA ILE A 27 2.19 8.47 -18.93
C ILE A 27 2.99 9.46 -18.08
N SER A 28 2.76 9.43 -16.76
CA SER A 28 3.48 10.20 -15.75
C SER A 28 3.87 9.27 -14.59
N MET A 29 4.84 9.67 -13.77
CA MET A 29 5.25 8.91 -12.57
C MET A 29 4.07 8.69 -11.61
N GLU A 30 3.21 9.69 -11.44
CA GLU A 30 2.00 9.59 -10.62
C GLU A 30 1.04 8.51 -11.16
N ASN A 31 0.86 8.45 -12.49
CA ASN A 31 0.00 7.45 -13.11
C ASN A 31 0.59 6.03 -13.00
N LEU A 32 1.92 5.88 -13.05
CA LEU A 32 2.59 4.60 -12.81
C LEU A 32 2.42 4.12 -11.37
N GLY A 33 2.55 5.02 -10.38
CA GLY A 33 2.26 4.70 -8.98
C GLY A 33 0.82 4.20 -8.78
N ARG A 34 -0.17 4.87 -9.38
CA ARG A 34 -1.58 4.45 -9.33
C ARG A 34 -1.82 3.11 -10.04
N LEU A 35 -1.13 2.85 -11.15
CA LEU A 35 -1.20 1.56 -11.84
C LEU A 35 -0.63 0.42 -10.99
N MET A 36 0.51 0.65 -10.33
CA MET A 36 1.09 -0.32 -9.38
C MET A 36 0.14 -0.59 -8.22
N GLU A 37 -0.41 0.46 -7.61
CA GLU A 37 -1.39 0.34 -6.52
C GLU A 37 -2.59 -0.50 -6.97
N ASN A 38 -3.14 -0.19 -8.14
CA ASN A 38 -4.27 -0.93 -8.71
C ASN A 38 -3.93 -2.40 -8.97
N LEU A 39 -2.73 -2.69 -9.49
CA LEU A 39 -2.28 -4.06 -9.72
C LEU A 39 -2.15 -4.84 -8.40
N VAL A 40 -1.58 -4.23 -7.36
CA VAL A 40 -1.48 -4.82 -6.02
C VAL A 40 -2.89 -5.07 -5.44
N ALA A 41 -3.84 -4.15 -5.61
CA ALA A 41 -5.22 -4.33 -5.18
C ALA A 41 -5.89 -5.54 -5.86
N ILE A 42 -5.76 -5.66 -7.19
CA ILE A 42 -6.32 -6.79 -7.95
C ILE A 42 -5.71 -8.11 -7.45
N GLU A 43 -4.39 -8.17 -7.29
CA GLU A 43 -3.71 -9.39 -6.87
C GLU A 43 -4.10 -9.78 -5.43
N LEU A 44 -4.19 -8.82 -4.51
CA LEU A 44 -4.69 -9.09 -3.15
C LEU A 44 -6.12 -9.65 -3.18
N LYS A 45 -6.99 -9.14 -4.05
CA LYS A 45 -8.33 -9.69 -4.25
C LYS A 45 -8.30 -11.10 -4.84
N ARG A 46 -7.44 -11.38 -5.82
CA ARG A 46 -7.23 -12.74 -6.37
C ARG A 46 -6.76 -13.72 -5.30
N ARG A 47 -5.94 -13.27 -4.35
CA ARG A 47 -5.51 -14.05 -3.16
C ARG A 47 -6.58 -14.17 -2.06
N GLY A 48 -7.80 -13.70 -2.30
CA GLY A 48 -8.91 -13.76 -1.34
C GLY A 48 -8.72 -12.90 -0.09
N LYS A 49 -7.90 -11.84 -0.15
CA LYS A 49 -7.61 -11.00 1.01
C LYS A 49 -8.71 -9.96 1.28
N GLU A 50 -8.95 -9.71 2.57
CA GLU A 50 -9.78 -8.63 3.04
C GLU A 50 -8.95 -7.34 3.13
N ILE A 51 -9.13 -6.43 2.16
CA ILE A 51 -8.33 -5.21 2.01
C ILE A 51 -9.10 -3.98 2.48
N TYR A 52 -8.39 -3.11 3.19
CA TYR A 52 -8.82 -1.76 3.58
C TYR A 52 -7.67 -0.79 3.30
N TYR A 53 -7.89 0.51 3.50
CA TYR A 53 -6.81 1.50 3.55
C TYR A 53 -6.81 2.15 4.94
N TRP A 54 -5.71 2.82 5.31
CA TRP A 54 -5.65 3.62 6.53
C TRP A 54 -5.28 5.05 6.18
N LYS A 55 -5.92 6.02 6.83
CA LYS A 55 -5.65 7.44 6.64
C LYS A 55 -5.75 8.17 7.97
N ASP A 56 -4.84 9.11 8.23
CA ASP A 56 -4.87 9.93 9.45
C ASP A 56 -5.36 11.37 9.22
N TYR A 57 -5.49 12.11 10.33
CA TYR A 57 -5.90 13.51 10.34
C TYR A 57 -4.92 14.44 9.59
N GLN A 58 -3.68 14.02 9.35
CA GLN A 58 -2.67 14.78 8.58
C GLN A 58 -2.67 14.36 7.09
N GLN A 59 -3.70 13.66 6.64
CA GLN A 59 -3.84 13.16 5.27
C GLN A 59 -2.74 12.19 4.84
N ARG A 60 -2.01 11.58 5.80
CA ARG A 60 -1.10 10.48 5.49
C ARG A 60 -1.89 9.21 5.31
N GLU A 61 -1.46 8.39 4.37
CA GLU A 61 -2.18 7.19 3.97
C GLU A 61 -1.26 5.98 3.96
N VAL A 62 -1.85 4.80 4.16
CA VAL A 62 -1.27 3.50 3.84
C VAL A 62 -2.23 2.79 2.90
N ASP A 63 -1.72 2.38 1.74
CA ASP A 63 -2.55 1.91 0.63
C ASP A 63 -3.38 0.69 0.99
N PHE A 64 -2.76 -0.30 1.64
CA PHE A 64 -3.43 -1.54 2.02
C PHE A 64 -3.20 -1.94 3.47
N VAL A 65 -4.31 -2.19 4.15
CA VAL A 65 -4.43 -2.84 5.45
C VAL A 65 -5.11 -4.18 5.23
N ILE A 66 -4.38 -5.26 5.45
CA ILE A 66 -4.90 -6.61 5.24
C ILE A 66 -5.38 -7.18 6.56
N LYS A 67 -6.63 -7.63 6.58
CA LYS A 67 -7.25 -8.25 7.75
C LYS A 67 -7.54 -9.73 7.55
N ASP A 68 -7.63 -10.40 8.69
CA ASP A 68 -8.11 -11.76 8.86
C ASP A 68 -9.07 -11.72 10.06
N GLY A 69 -10.36 -11.56 9.75
CA GLY A 69 -11.37 -11.20 10.72
C GLY A 69 -11.05 -9.88 11.43
N LEU A 70 -10.94 -9.92 12.75
CA LEU A 70 -10.67 -8.71 13.56
C LEU A 70 -9.18 -8.33 13.63
N LYS A 71 -8.28 -9.17 13.14
CA LYS A 71 -6.82 -8.96 13.28
C LYS A 71 -6.22 -8.38 12.01
N VAL A 72 -5.47 -7.29 12.15
CA VAL A 72 -4.60 -6.77 11.08
C VAL A 72 -3.36 -7.66 10.95
N LYS A 73 -3.15 -8.23 9.77
CA LYS A 73 -2.06 -9.19 9.49
C LYS A 73 -0.85 -8.54 8.86
N GLU A 74 -1.07 -7.59 7.95
CA GLU A 74 0.00 -6.89 7.25
C GLU A 74 -0.47 -5.50 6.81
N LEU A 75 0.50 -4.60 6.72
CA LEU A 75 0.36 -3.27 6.14
C LEU A 75 1.27 -3.18 4.93
N ILE A 76 0.73 -2.72 3.80
CA ILE A 76 1.44 -2.61 2.53
C ILE A 76 1.30 -1.18 2.03
N GLN A 77 2.44 -0.55 1.79
CA GLN A 77 2.58 0.70 1.03
C GLN A 77 3.08 0.38 -0.36
N VAL A 78 2.58 1.05 -1.40
CA VAL A 78 3.09 0.94 -2.78
C VAL A 78 3.86 2.21 -3.11
N CYS A 79 5.08 2.06 -3.61
CA CYS A 79 5.98 3.16 -3.90
C CYS A 79 6.68 2.93 -5.25
N TYR A 80 6.36 3.73 -6.26
CA TYR A 80 7.00 3.61 -7.58
C TYR A 80 8.45 4.12 -7.54
N ASP A 81 8.65 5.32 -6.99
CA ASP A 81 9.95 5.98 -6.92
C ASP A 81 10.43 6.09 -5.46
N ILE A 82 11.43 5.26 -5.13
CA ILE A 82 12.06 5.23 -3.80
C ILE A 82 13.32 6.11 -3.73
N GLU A 83 13.78 6.69 -4.84
CA GLU A 83 15.00 7.49 -4.93
C GLU A 83 14.81 8.88 -4.32
N ASP A 84 13.58 9.41 -4.33
CA ASP A 84 13.25 10.61 -3.57
C ASP A 84 13.20 10.32 -2.05
N VAL A 85 14.31 10.64 -1.38
CA VAL A 85 14.49 10.52 0.07
C VAL A 85 13.41 11.25 0.87
N SER A 86 12.86 12.36 0.36
CA SER A 86 11.81 13.12 1.05
C SER A 86 10.48 12.38 1.01
N THR A 87 10.13 11.84 -0.16
CA THR A 87 8.93 11.03 -0.39
C THR A 87 9.00 9.71 0.39
N LYS A 88 10.13 9.00 0.30
CA LYS A 88 10.39 7.78 1.08
C LYS A 88 10.18 8.01 2.58
N ASN A 89 10.78 9.06 3.15
CA ASN A 89 10.62 9.36 4.58
C ASN A 89 9.17 9.65 4.99
N ARG A 90 8.38 10.28 4.12
CA ARG A 90 6.97 10.57 4.39
C ARG A 90 6.14 9.28 4.44
N GLU A 91 6.34 8.41 3.46
CA GLU A 91 5.64 7.13 3.34
C GLU A 91 5.98 6.19 4.50
N LEU A 92 7.27 6.04 4.83
CA LEU A 92 7.68 5.19 5.96
C LEU A 92 7.13 5.72 7.29
N LYS A 93 7.05 7.04 7.48
CA LYS A 93 6.41 7.62 8.68
C LYS A 93 4.92 7.27 8.78
N ALA A 94 4.19 7.28 7.65
CA ALA A 94 2.78 6.89 7.61
C ALA A 94 2.61 5.41 7.96
N LEU A 95 3.38 4.53 7.31
CA LEU A 95 3.36 3.08 7.52
C LEU A 95 3.66 2.70 8.97
N ILE A 96 4.64 3.35 9.58
CA ILE A 96 5.02 3.12 10.99
C ILE A 96 3.93 3.59 11.95
N LYS A 97 3.31 4.74 11.66
CA LYS A 97 2.23 5.27 12.49
C LYS A 97 1.02 4.34 12.45
N ALA A 98 0.60 3.93 11.26
CA ALA A 98 -0.46 2.93 11.08
C ALA A 98 -0.11 1.61 11.79
N GLY A 99 1.13 1.12 11.67
CA GLY A 99 1.58 -0.09 12.36
C GLY A 99 1.47 -0.01 13.89
N LYS A 100 1.75 1.16 14.48
CA LYS A 100 1.58 1.40 15.92
C LYS A 100 0.10 1.42 16.31
N GLU A 101 -0.72 2.19 15.62
CA GLU A 101 -2.15 2.33 15.92
C GLU A 101 -2.91 1.01 15.75
N LEU A 102 -2.61 0.27 14.68
CA LEU A 102 -3.24 -0.99 14.32
C LEU A 102 -2.58 -2.21 14.99
N LYS A 103 -1.53 -1.99 15.80
CA LYS A 103 -0.74 -3.03 16.47
C LYS A 103 -0.20 -4.10 15.50
N CYS A 104 0.15 -3.69 14.28
CA CYS A 104 0.72 -4.54 13.26
C CYS A 104 2.24 -4.37 13.19
N LYS A 105 2.97 -5.49 13.13
CA LYS A 105 4.44 -5.50 13.00
C LYS A 105 4.92 -5.89 11.60
N ASN A 106 4.03 -6.44 10.77
CA ASN A 106 4.35 -6.87 9.41
C ASN A 106 4.13 -5.69 8.47
N LEU A 107 5.22 -4.98 8.16
CA LEU A 107 5.23 -3.74 7.38
C LEU A 107 5.99 -3.99 6.08
N LYS A 108 5.32 -3.78 4.95
CA LYS A 108 5.87 -4.02 3.62
C LYS A 108 5.75 -2.78 2.76
N VAL A 109 6.75 -2.56 1.91
CA VAL A 109 6.72 -1.59 0.83
C VAL A 109 6.91 -2.36 -0.47
N ILE A 110 5.92 -2.28 -1.37
CA ILE A 110 6.04 -2.81 -2.72
C ILE A 110 6.66 -1.72 -3.59
N THR A 111 7.83 -2.02 -4.14
CA THR A 111 8.65 -1.11 -4.93
C THR A 111 8.60 -1.49 -6.41
N TRP A 112 9.10 -0.64 -7.29
CA TRP A 112 9.27 -1.01 -8.69
C TRP A 112 10.28 -2.17 -8.85
N ASP A 113 11.51 -1.99 -8.35
CA ASP A 113 12.58 -2.98 -8.46
C ASP A 113 13.44 -3.18 -7.19
N TYR A 114 13.36 -2.28 -6.21
CA TYR A 114 14.23 -2.29 -5.04
C TYR A 114 13.85 -3.39 -4.05
N GLU A 115 14.81 -4.22 -3.69
CA GLU A 115 14.67 -5.22 -2.63
C GLU A 115 15.55 -4.90 -1.44
N GLY A 116 15.00 -5.03 -0.24
CA GLY A 116 15.78 -4.81 0.97
C GLY A 116 15.00 -4.95 2.25
N ARG A 117 15.71 -4.77 3.36
CA ARG A 117 15.11 -4.67 4.69
C ARG A 117 15.77 -3.51 5.40
N GLU A 118 14.96 -2.53 5.79
CA GLU A 118 15.44 -1.35 6.50
C GLU A 118 14.85 -1.31 7.90
N GLU A 119 15.63 -0.77 8.83
CA GLU A 119 15.12 -0.42 10.15
C GLU A 119 14.84 1.08 10.19
N PHE A 120 13.58 1.43 10.45
CA PHE A 120 13.15 2.82 10.55
C PHE A 120 12.37 3.02 11.84
N LYS A 121 12.90 3.86 12.74
CA LYS A 121 12.31 4.14 14.06
C LYS A 121 12.02 2.86 14.88
N ASN A 122 13.01 1.96 14.96
CA ASN A 122 12.96 0.68 15.69
C ASN A 122 11.87 -0.29 15.19
N LYS A 123 11.57 -0.23 13.89
CA LYS A 123 10.67 -1.17 13.22
C LYS A 123 11.33 -1.61 11.93
N ARG A 124 11.24 -2.91 11.67
CA ARG A 124 11.71 -3.51 10.43
C ARG A 124 10.65 -3.34 9.35
N ILE A 125 11.07 -2.85 8.20
CA ILE A 125 10.25 -2.70 7.00
C ILE A 125 10.88 -3.56 5.91
N GLU A 126 10.05 -4.36 5.24
CA GLU A 126 10.47 -5.20 4.13
C GLU A 126 10.12 -4.53 2.81
N PHE A 127 11.12 -4.33 1.95
CA PHE A 127 10.96 -3.79 0.61
C PHE A 127 11.00 -4.95 -0.37
N ILE A 128 9.94 -5.07 -1.18
CA ILE A 128 9.74 -6.19 -2.09
C ILE A 128 9.48 -5.62 -3.48
N PRO A 129 10.27 -6.00 -4.49
CA PRO A 129 10.00 -5.63 -5.87
C PRO A 129 8.62 -6.14 -6.30
N LEU A 130 7.88 -5.33 -7.05
CA LEU A 130 6.52 -5.66 -7.50
C LEU A 130 6.48 -6.99 -8.25
N TRP A 131 7.38 -7.18 -9.21
CA TRP A 131 7.47 -8.42 -9.98
C TRP A 131 7.70 -9.65 -9.08
N ARG A 132 8.54 -9.52 -8.06
CA ARG A 132 8.83 -10.61 -7.13
C ARG A 132 7.63 -10.91 -6.23
N TRP A 133 6.94 -9.87 -5.77
CA TRP A 133 5.73 -10.01 -4.97
C TRP A 133 4.57 -10.65 -5.76
N LEU A 134 4.45 -10.34 -7.06
CA LEU A 134 3.45 -10.96 -7.93
C LEU A 134 3.73 -12.45 -8.15
N LEU A 135 5.00 -12.84 -8.26
CA LEU A 135 5.42 -14.23 -8.49
C LEU A 135 5.46 -15.09 -7.23
N SER A 136 5.38 -14.50 -6.03
CA SER A 136 5.28 -15.26 -4.79
C SER A 136 3.85 -15.83 -4.64
N LEU A 137 3.61 -16.98 -5.26
CA LEU A 137 2.40 -17.80 -5.08
C LEU A 137 2.46 -18.59 -3.77
#